data_AF-A0A067DBC8-F1
#
_entry.id   AF-A0A067DBC8-F1
#
_cell.length_a   1.000
_cell.length_b   1.000
_cell.length_c   1.000
_cell.angle_alpha   90.00
_cell.angle_beta   90.00
_cell.angle_gamma   90.00
#
_symmetry.space_group_name_H-M   'P 1'
#
loop_
_entity.id
_entity.type
_entity.pdbx_description
1 polymer ?
#
loop_
_entity_poly.entity_id
_entity_poly.type
_entity_poly.pdbx_seq_one_letter_code
_entity_poly.pdbx_strand_id
1 'polypeptide(L)'
;MEKGLRAFVSYIRAYKEHHCSYIFRWKELEVGKLAMGYGLLQLPSMSEVKIHSLSTKGFVPVKDIKLEDIKYKDKSREKQRKKNLQAKKEAQQKEPKRQKPNKASDAATTVMRKKTAKQRRATQAIEDEDELARDYRLLKKLKKGSIDESEFAKMTGTEELL
;
A
#
# COMPACT_ATOMS: atom_id res chain seq x y z
N MET A 1 17.98 -25.70 6.89
CA MET A 1 17.04 -25.36 5.80
C MET A 1 16.49 -23.94 5.95
N GLU A 2 15.75 -23.64 7.03
CA GLU A 2 15.09 -22.32 7.20
C GLU A 2 16.04 -21.11 7.16
N LYS A 3 17.26 -21.26 7.69
CA LYS A 3 18.28 -20.20 7.66
C LYS A 3 18.72 -19.84 6.24
N GLY A 4 18.81 -20.82 5.34
CA GLY A 4 19.18 -20.59 3.93
C GLY A 4 18.08 -19.84 3.18
N LEU A 5 16.82 -20.24 3.38
CA LEU A 5 15.67 -19.49 2.85
C LEU A 5 15.65 -18.05 3.39
N ARG A 6 15.89 -17.85 4.69
CA ARG A 6 15.94 -16.52 5.30
C ARG A 6 17.07 -15.66 4.72
N ALA A 7 18.24 -16.24 4.48
CA ALA A 7 19.37 -15.52 3.89
C ALA A 7 19.07 -15.06 2.45
N PHE A 8 18.45 -15.92 1.65
CA PHE A 8 18.01 -15.56 0.29
C PHE A 8 16.95 -14.46 0.31
N VAL A 9 15.97 -14.56 1.22
CA VAL A 9 14.94 -13.54 1.42
C VAL A 9 15.56 -12.18 1.78
N SER A 10 16.51 -12.16 2.71
CA SER A 10 17.20 -10.92 3.10
C SER A 10 18.02 -10.33 1.97
N TYR A 11 18.69 -11.16 1.15
CA TYR A 11 19.47 -10.69 0.01
C TYR A 11 18.58 -9.98 -1.02
N ILE A 12 17.45 -10.61 -1.39
CA ILE A 12 16.49 -10.02 -2.34
C ILE A 12 15.93 -8.69 -1.80
N ARG A 13 15.60 -8.64 -0.51
CA ARG A 13 15.12 -7.42 0.12
C ARG A 13 16.17 -6.31 0.12
N ALA A 14 17.41 -6.64 0.47
CA ALA A 14 18.52 -5.70 0.43
C ALA A 14 18.76 -5.16 -0.99
N TYR A 15 18.69 -6.02 -2.00
CA TYR A 15 18.81 -5.61 -3.41
C TYR A 15 17.71 -4.62 -3.80
N LYS A 16 16.48 -4.82 -3.33
CA LYS A 16 15.34 -3.93 -3.58
C LYS A 16 15.46 -2.58 -2.89
N GLU A 17 15.87 -2.59 -1.62
CA GLU A 17 15.97 -1.39 -0.77
C GLU A 17 17.25 -0.58 -1.06
N HIS A 18 18.15 -1.09 -1.89
CA HIS A 18 19.39 -0.42 -2.23
C HIS A 18 19.16 0.90 -3.00
N HIS A 19 19.84 1.97 -2.60
CA HIS A 19 19.67 3.30 -3.19
C HIS A 19 20.26 3.43 -4.62
N CYS A 20 21.28 2.66 -4.95
CA CYS A 20 21.89 2.68 -6.29
C CYS A 20 21.09 1.85 -7.33
N SER A 21 19.98 2.42 -7.79
CA SER A 21 19.09 1.80 -8.79
C SER A 21 19.73 1.60 -10.18
N TYR A 22 20.79 2.37 -10.51
CA TYR A 22 21.49 2.26 -11.78
C TYR A 22 22.30 0.96 -11.90
N ILE A 23 22.98 0.56 -10.81
CA ILE A 23 23.79 -0.66 -10.75
C ILE A 23 22.90 -1.85 -10.39
N PHE A 24 22.03 -1.68 -9.39
CA PHE A 24 21.12 -2.73 -8.93
C PHE A 24 19.76 -2.63 -9.62
N ARG A 25 19.73 -3.03 -10.88
CA ARG A 25 18.51 -3.00 -11.71
C ARG A 25 17.58 -4.15 -11.35
N TRP A 26 16.52 -3.85 -10.60
CA TRP A 26 15.52 -4.83 -10.16
C TRP A 26 14.93 -5.67 -11.30
N LYS A 27 14.68 -5.06 -12.46
CA LYS A 27 14.06 -5.74 -13.62
C LYS A 27 14.97 -6.78 -14.27
N GLU A 28 16.29 -6.63 -14.12
CA GLU A 28 17.29 -7.50 -14.73
C GLU A 28 17.76 -8.60 -13.77
N LEU A 29 17.28 -8.60 -12.52
CA LEU A 29 17.67 -9.59 -11.54
C LEU A 29 17.06 -10.97 -11.87
N GLU A 30 17.92 -11.90 -12.27
CA GLU A 30 17.55 -13.29 -12.54
C GLU A 30 17.46 -14.10 -11.24
N VAL A 31 16.31 -14.00 -10.57
CA VAL A 31 16.05 -14.67 -9.29
C VAL A 31 16.15 -16.20 -9.40
N GLY A 32 15.79 -16.76 -10.56
CA GLY A 32 15.86 -18.22 -10.79
C GLY A 32 17.28 -18.77 -10.69
N LYS A 33 18.23 -18.19 -11.43
CA LYS A 33 19.65 -18.61 -11.38
C LYS A 33 20.28 -18.33 -10.02
N LEU A 34 19.93 -17.21 -9.40
CA LEU A 34 20.39 -16.88 -8.05
C LEU A 34 19.96 -17.94 -7.03
N ALA A 35 18.70 -18.39 -7.09
CA ALA A 35 18.19 -19.44 -6.21
C ALA A 35 18.93 -20.77 -6.40
N MET A 36 19.32 -21.10 -7.64
CA MET A 36 20.16 -22.26 -7.93
C MET A 36 21.57 -22.12 -7.33
N GLY A 37 22.19 -20.93 -7.43
CA GLY A 37 23.49 -20.64 -6.80
C GLY A 37 23.45 -20.72 -5.26
N TYR A 38 22.33 -20.36 -4.65
CA TYR A 38 22.09 -20.56 -3.21
C TYR A 38 21.75 -22.02 -2.83
N GLY A 39 21.61 -22.92 -3.80
CA GLY A 39 21.27 -24.33 -3.57
C GLY A 39 19.87 -24.53 -2.99
N LEU A 40 18.91 -23.68 -3.34
CA LEU A 40 17.54 -23.80 -2.85
C LEU A 40 16.82 -24.97 -3.52
N LEU A 41 16.23 -25.85 -2.72
CA LEU A 41 15.37 -26.94 -3.21
C LEU A 41 14.00 -26.44 -3.65
N GLN A 42 13.49 -25.40 -2.99
CA GLN A 42 12.21 -24.78 -3.26
C GLN A 42 12.34 -23.26 -3.15
N LEU A 43 11.71 -22.54 -4.08
CA LEU A 43 11.62 -21.09 -4.01
C LEU A 43 10.70 -20.65 -2.87
N PRO A 44 11.14 -19.72 -2.01
CA PRO A 44 10.27 -19.14 -0.99
C PRO A 44 9.21 -18.25 -1.65
N SER A 45 7.96 -18.40 -1.21
CA SER A 45 6.87 -17.53 -1.64
C SER A 45 6.98 -16.16 -0.97
N MET A 46 7.48 -15.17 -1.70
CA MET A 46 7.66 -13.78 -1.23
C MET A 46 6.79 -12.78 -2.00
N SER A 47 6.44 -11.66 -1.35
CA SER A 47 5.65 -10.59 -1.98
C SER A 47 6.38 -9.95 -3.16
N GLU A 48 7.71 -9.89 -3.07
CA GLU A 48 8.63 -9.27 -4.01
C GLU A 48 8.69 -10.01 -5.34
N VAL A 49 8.63 -11.35 -5.28
CA VAL A 49 8.61 -12.25 -6.45
C VAL A 49 7.21 -12.35 -7.06
N LYS A 50 6.15 -12.09 -6.28
CA LYS A 50 4.76 -12.12 -6.75
C LYS A 50 4.31 -10.81 -7.40
N ILE A 51 4.77 -9.66 -6.89
CA ILE A 51 4.30 -8.34 -7.32
C ILE A 51 5.04 -7.87 -8.57
N HIS A 52 6.34 -8.15 -8.67
CA HIS A 52 7.11 -7.88 -9.87
C HIS A 52 7.37 -9.22 -10.55
N SER A 53 7.04 -9.32 -11.83
CA SER A 53 7.32 -10.50 -12.67
C SER A 53 8.84 -10.67 -12.85
N LEU A 54 9.53 -10.99 -11.76
CA LEU A 54 10.94 -11.33 -11.77
C LEU A 54 11.07 -12.65 -12.52
N SER A 55 12.05 -12.69 -13.42
CA SER A 55 12.29 -13.86 -14.25
C SER A 55 12.69 -15.05 -13.35
N THR A 56 11.77 -15.99 -13.15
CA THR A 56 12.05 -17.29 -12.51
C THR A 56 12.70 -18.29 -13.48
N LYS A 57 13.04 -17.83 -14.69
CA LYS A 57 13.76 -18.63 -15.70
C LYS A 57 15.06 -19.17 -15.11
N GLY A 58 15.27 -20.47 -15.21
CA GLY A 58 16.48 -21.15 -14.75
C GLY A 58 16.41 -21.76 -13.35
N PHE A 59 15.27 -21.71 -12.65
CA PHE A 59 15.09 -22.49 -11.43
C PHE A 59 14.51 -23.88 -11.73
N VAL A 60 15.20 -24.93 -11.31
CA VAL A 60 14.74 -26.32 -11.42
C VAL A 60 14.34 -26.81 -10.03
N PRO A 61 13.04 -26.83 -9.69
CA PRO A 61 12.59 -27.33 -8.39
C PRO A 61 12.84 -28.84 -8.28
N VAL A 62 13.43 -29.26 -7.17
CA VAL A 62 13.52 -30.69 -6.83
C VAL A 62 12.17 -31.10 -6.23
N LYS A 63 11.34 -31.80 -7.02
CA LYS A 63 9.96 -32.15 -6.64
C LYS A 63 9.87 -33.37 -5.71
N ASP A 64 10.95 -34.14 -5.59
CA ASP A 64 10.91 -35.46 -4.95
C ASP A 64 11.09 -35.41 -3.43
N ILE A 65 11.34 -34.23 -2.86
CA ILE A 65 11.70 -34.08 -1.44
C ILE A 65 10.66 -33.23 -0.70
N LYS A 66 9.93 -33.87 0.23
CA LYS A 66 9.07 -33.17 1.20
C LYS A 66 9.92 -32.57 2.33
N LEU A 67 10.14 -31.27 2.27
CA LEU A 67 10.97 -30.53 3.24
C LEU A 67 10.40 -30.56 4.68
N GLU A 68 9.09 -30.77 4.82
CA GLU A 68 8.41 -30.82 6.12
C GLU A 68 8.70 -32.10 6.90
N ASP A 69 9.04 -33.19 6.21
CA ASP A 69 9.25 -34.49 6.86
C ASP A 69 10.69 -34.66 7.40
N ILE A 70 11.62 -33.82 6.94
CA ILE A 70 13.03 -33.86 7.34
C ILE A 70 13.17 -33.31 8.77
N LYS A 71 13.43 -34.18 9.76
CA LYS A 71 13.62 -33.79 11.16
C LYS A 71 15.03 -33.23 11.40
N TYR A 72 15.15 -32.25 12.30
CA TYR A 72 16.47 -31.85 12.80
C TYR A 72 17.08 -32.95 13.67
N LYS A 73 18.40 -33.13 13.58
CA LYS A 73 19.16 -34.04 14.45
C LYS A 73 19.02 -33.67 15.94
N ASP A 74 18.94 -32.38 16.23
CA ASP A 74 18.79 -31.85 17.58
C ASP A 74 17.30 -31.73 17.97
N LYS A 75 16.94 -32.38 19.08
CA LYS A 75 15.57 -32.42 19.63
C LYS A 75 15.09 -31.05 20.10
N SER A 76 15.98 -30.20 20.63
CA SER A 76 15.63 -28.87 21.13
C SER A 76 15.17 -27.96 19.97
N ARG A 77 15.94 -27.99 18.89
CA ARG A 77 15.69 -27.24 17.66
C ARG A 77 14.44 -27.73 16.93
N GLU A 78 14.19 -29.04 16.93
CA GLU A 78 12.97 -29.60 16.36
C GLU A 78 11.72 -29.15 17.14
N LYS A 79 11.79 -29.09 18.49
CA LYS A 79 10.71 -28.55 19.32
C LYS A 79 10.42 -27.09 19.01
N GLN A 80 11.46 -26.27 18.84
CA GLN A 80 11.30 -24.86 18.44
C GLN A 80 10.70 -24.72 17.04
N ARG A 81 11.16 -25.54 16.08
CA ARG A 81 10.61 -25.55 14.72
C ARG A 81 9.11 -25.86 14.73
N LYS A 82 8.68 -26.88 15.46
CA LYS A 82 7.26 -27.26 15.56
C LYS A 82 6.41 -26.14 16.14
N LYS A 83 6.88 -25.46 17.20
CA LYS A 83 6.22 -24.27 17.76
C LYS A 83 6.08 -23.16 16.72
N ASN A 84 7.15 -22.86 15.99
CA ASN A 84 7.13 -21.82 14.94
C ASN A 84 6.18 -22.19 13.79
N LEU A 85 6.12 -23.47 13.42
CA LEU A 85 5.22 -23.96 12.37
C LEU A 85 3.74 -23.83 12.80
N GLN A 86 3.43 -24.18 14.05
CA GLN A 86 2.09 -24.00 14.63
C GLN A 86 1.71 -22.52 14.67
N ALA A 87 2.59 -21.66 15.19
CA ALA A 87 2.37 -20.21 15.22
C ALA A 87 2.15 -19.61 13.82
N LYS A 88 2.86 -20.09 12.79
CA LYS A 88 2.65 -19.66 11.40
C LYS A 88 1.29 -20.11 10.85
N LYS A 89 0.87 -21.35 11.13
CA LYS A 89 -0.45 -21.86 10.72
C LYS A 89 -1.57 -21.07 11.40
N GLU A 90 -1.43 -20.80 12.69
CA GLU A 90 -2.37 -19.98 13.47
C GLU A 90 -2.41 -18.53 12.96
N ALA A 91 -1.26 -17.94 12.64
CA ALA A 91 -1.20 -16.59 12.06
C ALA A 91 -1.87 -16.52 10.67
N GLN A 92 -1.68 -17.53 9.82
CA GLN A 92 -2.35 -17.61 8.52
C GLN A 92 -3.87 -17.82 8.64
N GLN A 93 -4.33 -18.53 9.68
CA GLN A 93 -5.77 -18.69 9.94
C GLN A 93 -6.38 -17.44 10.57
N LYS A 94 -5.62 -16.70 11.39
CA LYS A 94 -6.05 -15.47 12.05
C LYS A 94 -5.89 -14.23 11.21
N GLU A 95 -5.14 -14.26 10.10
CA GLU A 95 -5.25 -13.19 9.10
C GLU A 95 -6.64 -13.30 8.46
N PRO A 96 -7.60 -12.40 8.78
CA PRO A 96 -8.77 -12.30 7.95
C PRO A 96 -8.24 -12.03 6.55
N LYS A 97 -8.65 -12.84 5.56
CA LYS A 97 -8.48 -12.49 4.14
C LYS A 97 -8.84 -11.01 4.06
N ARG A 98 -7.84 -10.14 3.87
CA ARG A 98 -8.08 -8.73 3.59
C ARG A 98 -8.82 -8.74 2.27
N GLN A 99 -10.14 -8.81 2.36
CA GLN A 99 -11.02 -8.52 1.27
C GLN A 99 -10.53 -7.16 0.79
N LYS A 100 -10.05 -7.11 -0.45
CA LYS A 100 -9.75 -5.83 -1.10
C LYS A 100 -10.99 -4.98 -0.83
N PRO A 101 -10.90 -3.83 -0.17
CA PRO A 101 -12.08 -3.00 0.03
C PRO A 101 -12.58 -2.69 -1.37
N ASN A 102 -13.76 -3.19 -1.70
CA ASN A 102 -14.52 -2.66 -2.82
C ASN A 102 -14.58 -1.16 -2.58
N LYS A 103 -14.17 -0.37 -3.58
CA LYS A 103 -14.34 1.08 -3.58
C LYS A 103 -15.84 1.38 -3.66
N ALA A 104 -16.53 1.25 -2.55
CA ALA A 104 -17.87 1.75 -2.33
C ALA A 104 -18.09 1.75 -0.81
N SER A 105 -18.58 2.90 -0.30
CA SER A 105 -18.99 3.17 1.08
C SER A 105 -17.92 3.05 2.16
N ASP A 106 -17.28 4.18 2.48
CA ASP A 106 -17.29 4.70 3.85
C ASP A 106 -16.83 6.17 3.86
N ALA A 107 -17.80 7.08 3.82
CA ALA A 107 -17.59 8.52 3.84
C ALA A 107 -17.59 9.12 5.26
N ALA A 108 -17.55 8.29 6.32
CA ALA A 108 -17.80 8.77 7.68
C ALA A 108 -16.60 8.72 8.64
N THR A 109 -15.44 8.19 8.25
CA THR A 109 -14.28 8.01 9.16
C THR A 109 -12.97 8.56 8.61
N THR A 110 -12.96 9.83 8.20
CA THR A 110 -11.71 10.55 7.86
C THR A 110 -11.67 11.93 8.52
N VAL A 111 -11.78 11.98 9.84
CA VAL A 111 -11.66 13.26 10.58
C VAL A 111 -10.22 13.55 11.06
N MET A 112 -9.27 12.61 10.95
CA MET A 112 -7.91 12.85 11.48
C MET A 112 -6.75 12.43 10.57
N ARG A 113 -6.92 12.47 9.24
CA ARG A 113 -5.78 12.35 8.32
C ARG A 113 -5.37 13.76 7.86
N LYS A 114 -4.18 14.23 8.25
CA LYS A 114 -3.62 15.52 7.80
C LYS A 114 -3.67 15.57 6.26
N LYS A 115 -4.61 16.33 5.70
CA LYS A 115 -4.73 16.56 4.24
C LYS A 115 -3.43 17.18 3.72
N THR A 116 -2.90 16.64 2.63
CA THR A 116 -1.72 17.17 1.93
C THR A 116 -2.01 18.58 1.38
N ALA A 117 -0.99 19.42 1.22
CA ALA A 117 -1.13 20.79 0.71
C ALA A 117 -1.95 20.89 -0.60
N LYS A 118 -1.77 19.93 -1.52
CA LYS A 118 -2.54 19.86 -2.78
C LYS A 118 -4.04 19.62 -2.56
N GLN A 119 -4.41 18.80 -1.57
CA GLN A 119 -5.81 18.54 -1.25
C GLN A 119 -6.48 19.73 -0.58
N ARG A 120 -5.75 20.47 0.27
CA ARG A 120 -6.26 21.71 0.89
C ARG A 120 -6.60 22.77 -0.16
N ARG A 121 -5.69 22.99 -1.12
CA ARG A 121 -5.92 23.94 -2.22
C ARG A 121 -7.11 23.55 -3.08
N ALA A 122 -7.30 22.26 -3.36
CA ALA A 122 -8.44 21.78 -4.14
C ALA A 122 -9.77 21.96 -3.39
N THR A 123 -9.81 21.75 -2.08
CA THR A 123 -11.02 22.00 -1.28
C THR A 123 -11.34 23.50 -1.23
N GLN A 124 -10.33 24.36 -1.01
CA GLN A 124 -10.51 25.81 -1.04
C GLN A 124 -11.05 26.30 -2.38
N ALA A 125 -10.47 25.84 -3.50
CA ALA A 125 -10.95 26.25 -4.83
C ALA A 125 -12.42 25.88 -5.10
N ILE A 126 -12.90 24.77 -4.55
CA ILE A 126 -14.31 24.36 -4.68
C ILE A 126 -15.20 25.22 -3.78
N GLU A 127 -14.77 25.48 -2.54
CA GLU A 127 -15.49 26.35 -1.61
C GLU A 127 -15.62 27.79 -2.15
N ASP A 128 -14.54 28.32 -2.74
CA ASP A 128 -14.48 29.63 -3.39
C ASP A 128 -15.42 29.70 -4.62
N GLU A 129 -15.49 28.62 -5.42
CA GLU A 129 -16.38 28.55 -6.60
C GLU A 129 -17.87 28.51 -6.19
N ASP A 130 -18.19 27.77 -5.13
CA ASP A 130 -19.55 27.69 -4.57
C ASP A 130 -19.99 29.01 -3.91
N GLU A 131 -19.07 29.73 -3.27
CA GLU A 131 -19.31 31.09 -2.76
C GLU A 131 -19.58 32.08 -3.90
N LEU A 132 -18.72 32.10 -4.92
CA LEU A 132 -18.91 32.96 -6.09
C LEU A 132 -20.24 32.70 -6.82
N ALA A 133 -20.65 31.43 -6.90
CA ALA A 133 -21.94 31.06 -7.50
C ALA A 133 -23.14 31.55 -6.68
N ARG A 134 -23.03 31.60 -5.34
CA ARG A 134 -24.07 32.15 -4.45
C ARG A 134 -24.17 33.67 -4.63
N ASP A 135 -23.05 34.36 -4.64
CA ASP A 135 -22.99 35.82 -4.82
C ASP A 135 -23.54 36.22 -6.18
N TYR A 136 -23.21 35.48 -7.24
CA TYR A 136 -23.77 35.72 -8.57
C TYR A 136 -25.30 35.59 -8.60
N ARG A 137 -25.88 34.62 -7.87
CA ARG A 137 -27.33 34.47 -7.76
C ARG A 137 -27.96 35.63 -7.00
N LEU A 138 -27.34 36.08 -5.91
CA LEU A 138 -27.78 37.25 -5.14
C LEU A 138 -27.72 38.52 -5.99
N LEU A 139 -26.65 38.72 -6.75
CA LEU A 139 -26.51 39.86 -7.67
C LEU A 139 -27.60 39.84 -8.75
N LYS A 140 -27.96 38.66 -9.25
CA LYS A 140 -29.04 38.51 -10.23
C LYS A 140 -30.42 38.81 -9.64
N LYS A 141 -30.61 38.64 -8.32
CA LYS A 141 -31.83 39.04 -7.59
C LYS A 141 -31.87 40.55 -7.32
N LEU A 142 -30.73 41.15 -6.95
CA LEU A 142 -30.57 42.60 -6.82
C LEU A 142 -30.89 43.31 -8.15
N LYS A 143 -30.31 42.85 -9.27
CA LYS A 143 -30.60 43.38 -10.61
C LYS A 143 -32.05 43.23 -11.06
N LYS A 144 -32.79 42.28 -10.47
CA LYS A 144 -34.22 42.07 -10.70
C LYS A 144 -35.11 42.85 -9.72
N GLY A 145 -34.52 43.59 -8.78
CA GLY A 145 -35.23 44.36 -7.75
C GLY A 145 -35.93 43.49 -6.71
N SER A 146 -35.52 42.23 -6.53
CA SER A 146 -36.12 41.31 -5.55
C SER A 146 -35.45 41.36 -4.17
N ILE A 147 -34.33 42.08 -4.04
CA ILE A 147 -33.53 42.27 -2.83
C ILE A 147 -32.99 43.71 -2.87
N ASP A 148 -32.95 44.39 -1.74
CA ASP A 148 -32.39 45.75 -1.62
C ASP A 148 -30.85 45.74 -1.46
N GLU A 149 -30.17 46.85 -1.77
CA GLU A 149 -28.70 46.96 -1.69
C GLU A 149 -28.16 46.66 -0.28
N SER A 150 -28.89 47.09 0.76
CA SER A 150 -28.53 46.82 2.15
C SER A 150 -28.68 45.34 2.54
N GLU A 151 -29.62 44.63 1.93
CA GLU A 151 -29.84 43.19 2.15
C GLU A 151 -28.84 42.35 1.35
N PHE A 152 -28.47 42.80 0.15
CA PHE A 152 -27.40 42.20 -0.63
C PHE A 152 -26.08 42.26 0.14
N ALA A 153 -25.71 43.44 0.65
CA ALA A 153 -24.47 43.63 1.42
C ALA A 153 -24.36 42.73 2.64
N LYS A 154 -25.49 42.54 3.35
CA LYS A 154 -25.58 41.62 4.51
C LYS A 154 -25.35 40.16 4.13
N MET A 155 -25.91 39.74 3.01
CA MET A 155 -25.84 38.35 2.57
C MET A 155 -24.51 37.98 1.91
N THR A 156 -23.78 38.94 1.34
CA THR A 156 -22.44 38.75 0.77
C THR A 156 -21.31 39.10 1.75
N GLY A 157 -21.64 39.55 2.97
CA GLY A 157 -20.63 39.96 3.97
C GLY A 157 -19.84 41.20 3.58
N THR A 158 -20.34 41.99 2.63
CA THR A 158 -19.71 43.24 2.16
C THR A 158 -20.25 44.47 2.89
N GLU A 159 -20.89 44.28 4.05
CA GLU A 159 -21.43 45.37 4.88
C GLU A 159 -20.36 46.40 5.27
N GLU A 160 -19.10 45.97 5.47
CA GLU A 160 -17.99 46.85 5.86
C GLU A 160 -17.40 47.66 4.69
N LEU A 161 -17.84 47.41 3.45
CA LEU A 161 -17.33 48.08 2.24
C LEU A 161 -18.30 49.15 1.68
N LEU A 162 -19.45 49.35 2.34
CA LEU A 162 -20.50 50.34 2.02
C LEU A 162 -20.48 51.49 3.02
#